data_AF-A0A9P5L2L3-F1
#
_entry.id   AF-A0A9P5L2L3-F1
#
_cell.length_a   1.000
_cell.length_b   1.000
_cell.length_c   1.000
_cell.angle_alpha   90.00
_cell.angle_beta   90.00
_cell.angle_gamma   90.00
#
_symmetry.space_group_name_H-M   'P 1'
#
loop_
_entity.id
_entity.type
_entity.pdbx_description
1 polymer ?
#
loop_
_entity_poly.entity_id
_entity_poly.type
_entity_poly.pdbx_seq_one_letter_code
_entity_poly.pdbx_strand_id
1 'polypeptide(L)'
;MGQTPVLDQFLSSLQELVQKRDGAKVQDFLQLEPPLSEIYQRMIGELRQHYGPGSKTDAELLQRCEPLVPRSKGGSWTAFPTFVKLYLIFLRDMNTDNLLETYNQLKALLNQCVLALGDSQMGVVVLPTVLYLSKVLAKLAMGLDRQPDLIAHIRRMEGLGDQDESIEKVTLVEKSANVVREAFIKCLTDRTGTPGPTGKPEGKRIGIYLMANLCLKLLFQCGKLRNAEQMFASISAQSPPLAYFPASQRVTYLYYLGRYLFANNLFFPARIALQAAYDQCHRQAISQRHLILSYLIPCNIILGRFPSRALLQRPEAQGLAAHFQPLCQLIVRGDYLAFRKHLLFGSPTAQWFARKGILFTLRNRCEILVWRSFARKVFMYGGSYGGPQAQAQKGPPPVLNLKKLVVATRWLQTQHASSGNGPASAVMMPHVYGSQVVSEPADIDYARLEGADGRASPATDQEILEKYGDFLAPDGFYTEEGRSQPNVSGQLVDGDPEENYDDCELDPYAYDLDDRTEADISIMQEIESIFASLITQGLMGGYLLHREPRFAVPGAKIKGILPTGFPNVWQTISARESHDSSVPGWVQPRAPTIGAAGGGRVVNLAGARPVGLQ
;
A
#
# COMPACT_ATOMS: atom_id res chain seq x y z
N MET A 1 -17.25 -21.15 -52.13
CA MET A 1 -16.39 -20.64 -51.05
C MET A 1 -15.08 -20.21 -51.70
N GLY A 2 -14.68 -18.95 -51.54
CA GLY A 2 -13.38 -18.49 -52.06
C GLY A 2 -12.25 -19.21 -51.33
N GLN A 3 -11.17 -19.53 -52.06
CA GLN A 3 -10.04 -20.27 -51.50
C GLN A 3 -9.29 -19.37 -50.52
N THR A 4 -9.13 -19.84 -49.27
CA THR A 4 -8.34 -19.16 -48.22
C THR A 4 -7.19 -20.08 -47.78
N PRO A 5 -6.24 -20.37 -48.68
CA PRO A 5 -5.24 -21.42 -48.46
C PRO A 5 -4.34 -21.15 -47.26
N VAL A 6 -4.01 -19.88 -46.98
CA VAL A 6 -3.17 -19.53 -45.83
C VAL A 6 -3.95 -19.70 -44.53
N LEU A 7 -5.21 -19.27 -44.49
CA LEU A 7 -6.08 -19.48 -43.33
C LEU A 7 -6.33 -20.98 -43.05
N ASP A 8 -6.58 -21.78 -44.09
CA ASP A 8 -6.74 -23.23 -44.00
C ASP A 8 -5.50 -23.91 -43.37
N GLN A 9 -4.32 -23.55 -43.88
CA GLN A 9 -3.05 -24.07 -43.38
C GLN A 9 -2.79 -23.63 -41.93
N PHE A 10 -3.13 -22.39 -41.59
CA PHE A 10 -3.02 -21.86 -40.23
C PHE A 10 -3.89 -22.65 -39.24
N LEU A 11 -5.18 -22.83 -39.56
CA LEU A 11 -6.12 -23.54 -38.70
C LEU A 11 -5.74 -25.03 -38.53
N SER A 12 -5.29 -25.68 -39.60
CA SER A 12 -4.82 -27.08 -39.53
C SER A 12 -3.57 -27.23 -38.67
N SER A 13 -2.60 -26.31 -38.80
CA SER A 13 -1.40 -26.32 -37.96
C SER A 13 -1.74 -26.06 -36.50
N LEU A 14 -2.64 -25.10 -36.22
CA LEU A 14 -3.09 -24.81 -34.87
C LEU A 14 -3.82 -25.99 -34.24
N GLN A 15 -4.66 -26.69 -35.00
CA GLN A 15 -5.33 -27.91 -34.56
C GLN A 15 -4.31 -28.99 -34.16
N GLU A 16 -3.28 -29.21 -34.96
CA GLU A 16 -2.23 -30.19 -34.66
C GLU A 16 -1.47 -29.83 -33.37
N LEU A 17 -1.15 -28.55 -33.16
CA LEU A 17 -0.50 -28.07 -31.93
C LEU A 17 -1.38 -28.25 -30.69
N VAL A 18 -2.68 -27.98 -30.81
CA VAL A 18 -3.66 -28.18 -29.72
C VAL A 18 -3.80 -29.67 -29.40
N GLN A 19 -3.85 -30.55 -30.41
CA GLN A 19 -3.89 -32.00 -30.22
C GLN A 19 -2.62 -32.51 -29.51
N LYS A 20 -1.44 -31.97 -29.86
CA LYS A 20 -0.16 -32.27 -29.18
C LYS A 20 -0.04 -31.63 -27.78
N ARG A 21 -0.99 -30.79 -27.38
CA ARG A 21 -0.99 -30.03 -26.11
C ARG A 21 0.25 -29.16 -25.90
N ASP A 22 0.86 -28.67 -26.99
CA ASP A 22 2.07 -27.85 -26.95
C ASP A 22 1.70 -26.37 -26.76
N GLY A 23 1.42 -25.99 -25.52
CA GLY A 23 0.96 -24.63 -25.20
C GLY A 23 1.95 -23.52 -25.53
N ALA A 24 3.26 -23.81 -25.53
CA ALA A 24 4.28 -22.82 -25.90
C ALA A 24 4.19 -22.49 -27.39
N LYS A 25 4.15 -23.52 -28.24
CA LYS A 25 3.99 -23.32 -29.69
C LYS A 25 2.64 -22.71 -30.06
N VAL A 26 1.57 -23.06 -29.35
CA VAL A 26 0.25 -22.42 -29.54
C VAL A 26 0.36 -20.90 -29.30
N GLN A 27 1.06 -20.46 -28.26
CA GLN A 27 1.29 -19.03 -28.03
C GLN A 27 2.19 -18.42 -29.10
N ASP A 28 3.24 -19.12 -29.55
CA ASP A 28 4.13 -18.63 -30.61
C ASP A 28 3.42 -18.51 -31.96
N PHE A 29 2.35 -19.29 -32.20
CA PHE A 29 1.50 -19.20 -33.38
C PHE A 29 0.45 -18.08 -33.30
N LEU A 30 0.09 -17.66 -32.09
CA LEU A 30 -0.95 -16.64 -31.82
C LEU A 30 -0.32 -15.29 -31.45
N GLN A 31 0.51 -14.76 -32.34
CA GLN A 31 1.21 -13.48 -32.14
C GLN A 31 0.30 -12.29 -32.43
N LEU A 32 0.49 -11.20 -31.67
CA LEU A 32 -0.23 -9.93 -31.83
C LEU A 32 0.69 -8.71 -31.97
N GLU A 33 1.93 -8.79 -31.50
CA GLU A 33 2.87 -7.66 -31.50
C GLU A 33 3.51 -7.51 -32.90
N PRO A 34 3.45 -6.32 -33.54
CA PRO A 34 4.17 -6.05 -34.79
C PRO A 34 5.70 -6.04 -34.59
N PRO A 35 6.51 -6.33 -35.64
CA PRO A 35 6.09 -6.63 -37.00
C PRO A 35 5.65 -8.09 -37.17
N LEU A 36 4.44 -8.28 -37.70
CA LEU A 36 3.94 -9.59 -38.08
C LEU A 36 4.64 -10.06 -39.36
N SER A 37 4.97 -11.34 -39.44
CA SER A 37 5.64 -11.92 -40.62
C SER A 37 4.73 -11.87 -41.86
N GLU A 38 5.33 -11.98 -43.06
CA GLU A 38 4.59 -11.90 -44.34
C GLU A 38 3.41 -12.88 -44.43
N ILE A 39 3.51 -14.03 -43.77
CA ILE A 39 2.46 -15.05 -43.76
C ILE A 39 1.18 -14.52 -43.07
N TYR A 40 1.33 -13.83 -41.94
CA TYR A 40 0.20 -13.20 -41.25
C TYR A 40 -0.37 -12.04 -42.05
N GLN A 41 0.47 -11.27 -42.77
CA GLN A 41 -0.01 -10.20 -43.64
C GLN A 41 -0.86 -10.73 -44.80
N ARG A 42 -0.44 -11.85 -45.42
CA ARG A 42 -1.23 -12.54 -46.45
C ARG A 42 -2.55 -13.08 -45.90
N MET A 43 -2.53 -13.68 -44.70
CA MET A 43 -3.72 -14.15 -44.01
C MET A 43 -4.71 -13.00 -43.70
N ILE A 44 -4.21 -11.84 -43.26
CA ILE A 44 -5.03 -10.64 -43.06
C ILE A 44 -5.68 -10.19 -44.38
N GLY A 45 -4.94 -10.26 -45.49
CA GLY A 45 -5.47 -9.99 -46.84
C GLY A 45 -6.61 -10.95 -47.21
N GLU A 46 -6.43 -12.26 -47.02
CA GLU A 46 -7.46 -13.28 -47.26
C GLU A 46 -8.71 -13.04 -46.40
N LEU A 47 -8.52 -12.73 -45.11
CA LEU A 47 -9.61 -12.43 -44.17
C LEU A 47 -10.40 -11.20 -44.59
N ARG A 48 -9.73 -10.12 -45.01
CA ARG A 48 -10.41 -8.88 -45.46
C ARG A 48 -11.18 -9.07 -46.76
N GLN A 49 -10.70 -9.92 -47.67
CA GLN A 49 -11.36 -10.19 -48.95
C GLN A 49 -12.58 -11.12 -48.82
N HIS A 50 -12.48 -12.17 -48.00
CA HIS A 50 -13.49 -13.23 -47.94
C HIS A 50 -14.43 -13.13 -46.73
N TYR A 51 -14.00 -12.47 -45.65
CA TYR A 51 -14.73 -12.37 -44.40
C TYR A 51 -14.84 -10.90 -43.96
N GLY A 52 -15.59 -10.10 -44.72
CA GLY A 52 -15.88 -8.71 -44.37
C GLY A 52 -16.57 -8.56 -43.01
N PRO A 53 -16.57 -7.36 -42.39
CA PRO A 53 -17.17 -7.13 -41.08
C PRO A 53 -18.69 -7.37 -41.12
N GLY A 54 -19.19 -8.34 -40.34
CA GLY A 54 -20.61 -8.67 -40.29
C GLY A 54 -20.93 -9.91 -39.44
N SER A 55 -22.15 -9.96 -38.87
CA SER A 55 -22.57 -11.06 -37.98
C SER A 55 -22.59 -12.44 -38.67
N LYS A 56 -22.92 -12.50 -39.97
CA LYS A 56 -22.95 -13.75 -40.74
C LYS A 56 -21.54 -14.30 -40.99
N THR A 57 -20.60 -13.44 -41.38
CA THR A 57 -19.20 -13.83 -41.65
C THR A 57 -18.48 -14.24 -40.36
N ASP A 58 -18.79 -13.59 -39.24
CA ASP A 58 -18.26 -13.98 -37.93
C ASP A 58 -18.78 -15.37 -37.49
N ALA A 59 -20.02 -15.73 -37.82
CA ALA A 59 -20.57 -17.05 -37.57
C ALA A 59 -19.91 -18.14 -38.45
N GLU A 60 -19.64 -17.82 -39.73
CA GLU A 60 -18.88 -18.71 -40.63
C GLU A 60 -17.44 -18.93 -40.13
N LEU A 61 -16.76 -17.88 -39.66
CA LEU A 61 -15.44 -18.00 -39.03
C LEU A 61 -15.47 -18.85 -37.76
N LEU A 62 -16.53 -18.74 -36.95
CA LEU A 62 -16.69 -19.59 -35.77
C LEU A 62 -16.80 -21.07 -36.18
N GLN A 63 -17.64 -21.38 -37.16
CA GLN A 63 -17.84 -22.74 -37.67
C GLN A 63 -16.52 -23.37 -38.15
N ARG A 64 -15.63 -22.54 -38.73
CA ARG A 64 -14.29 -22.95 -39.17
C ARG A 64 -13.33 -23.21 -38.01
N CYS A 65 -13.56 -22.61 -36.85
CA CYS A 65 -12.75 -22.78 -35.64
C CYS A 65 -13.24 -23.95 -34.75
N GLU A 66 -14.47 -24.41 -34.88
CA GLU A 66 -15.01 -25.54 -34.09
C GLU A 66 -14.19 -26.84 -34.19
N PRO A 67 -13.65 -27.24 -35.36
CA PRO A 67 -12.84 -28.45 -35.50
C PRO A 67 -11.49 -28.41 -34.76
N LEU A 68 -11.05 -27.24 -34.29
CA LEU A 68 -9.76 -27.07 -33.61
C LEU A 68 -9.67 -27.85 -32.29
N VAL A 69 -10.82 -28.14 -31.69
CA VAL A 69 -10.92 -28.80 -30.39
C VAL A 69 -11.06 -30.32 -30.57
N PRO A 70 -10.28 -31.14 -29.85
CA PRO A 70 -10.50 -32.59 -29.84
C PRO A 70 -11.89 -32.93 -29.28
N ARG A 71 -12.62 -33.84 -29.94
CA ARG A 71 -13.89 -34.38 -29.43
C ARG A 71 -13.62 -35.28 -28.22
N SER A 72 -13.46 -34.70 -27.03
CA SER A 72 -13.25 -35.42 -25.76
C SER A 72 -14.57 -35.86 -25.13
N LYS A 73 -14.56 -36.99 -24.40
CA LYS A 73 -15.72 -37.56 -23.71
C LYS A 73 -16.18 -36.78 -22.46
N GLY A 74 -15.52 -35.67 -22.11
CA GLY A 74 -15.71 -34.97 -20.83
C GLY A 74 -16.16 -33.51 -20.87
N GLY A 75 -16.49 -32.95 -22.05
CA GLY A 75 -16.94 -31.57 -22.21
C GLY A 75 -16.44 -30.92 -23.50
N SER A 76 -17.19 -29.96 -24.05
CA SER A 76 -16.78 -29.19 -25.22
C SER A 76 -16.04 -27.92 -24.79
N TRP A 77 -14.77 -27.79 -25.21
CA TRP A 77 -13.94 -26.60 -24.95
C TRP A 77 -14.35 -25.41 -25.86
N THR A 78 -15.64 -25.04 -25.84
CA THR A 78 -16.29 -24.09 -26.77
C THR A 78 -15.73 -22.66 -26.70
N ALA A 79 -15.13 -22.30 -25.56
CA ALA A 79 -14.48 -21.01 -25.38
C ALA A 79 -13.23 -20.85 -26.27
N PHE A 80 -12.52 -21.94 -26.61
CA PHE A 80 -11.32 -21.85 -27.44
C PHE A 80 -11.60 -21.51 -28.91
N PRO A 81 -12.55 -22.16 -29.62
CA PRO A 81 -12.98 -21.73 -30.94
C PRO A 81 -13.47 -20.27 -30.97
N THR A 82 -14.21 -19.86 -29.95
CA THR A 82 -14.68 -18.48 -29.80
C THR A 82 -13.51 -17.50 -29.66
N PHE A 83 -12.49 -17.87 -28.89
CA PHE A 83 -11.26 -17.10 -28.75
C PHE A 83 -10.49 -17.01 -30.08
N VAL A 84 -10.31 -18.11 -30.81
CA VAL A 84 -9.60 -18.10 -32.10
C VAL A 84 -10.35 -17.25 -33.14
N LYS A 85 -11.69 -17.33 -33.17
CA LYS A 85 -12.51 -16.43 -33.98
C LYS A 85 -12.23 -14.96 -33.65
N LEU A 86 -12.25 -14.58 -32.37
CA LEU A 86 -11.94 -13.22 -31.96
C LEU A 86 -10.50 -12.81 -32.30
N TYR A 87 -9.55 -13.73 -32.27
CA TYR A 87 -8.17 -13.47 -32.67
C TYR A 87 -8.09 -13.14 -34.17
N LEU A 88 -8.79 -13.89 -35.02
CA LEU A 88 -8.85 -13.61 -36.47
C LEU A 88 -9.54 -12.27 -36.76
N ILE A 89 -10.63 -11.96 -36.04
CA ILE A 89 -11.31 -10.66 -36.13
C ILE A 89 -10.37 -9.54 -35.69
N PHE A 90 -9.63 -9.71 -34.59
CA PHE A 90 -8.66 -8.74 -34.13
C PHE A 90 -7.58 -8.48 -35.20
N LEU A 91 -7.02 -9.52 -35.82
CA LEU A 91 -6.04 -9.35 -36.91
C LEU A 91 -6.62 -8.64 -38.13
N ARG A 92 -7.90 -8.90 -38.47
CA ARG A 92 -8.60 -8.28 -39.59
C ARG A 92 -8.81 -6.78 -39.36
N ASP A 93 -9.28 -6.43 -38.16
CA ASP A 93 -9.86 -5.11 -37.81
C ASP A 93 -8.93 -4.23 -36.97
N MET A 94 -7.72 -4.69 -36.63
CA MET A 94 -6.77 -3.91 -35.83
C MET A 94 -6.51 -2.54 -36.45
N ASN A 95 -6.96 -1.49 -35.74
CA ASN A 95 -6.81 -0.11 -36.14
C ASN A 95 -5.73 0.57 -35.28
N THR A 96 -4.59 0.91 -35.89
CA THR A 96 -3.49 1.60 -35.20
C THR A 96 -3.82 3.02 -34.78
N ASP A 97 -4.85 3.63 -35.38
CA ASP A 97 -5.21 5.03 -35.16
C ASP A 97 -6.17 5.19 -33.96
N ASN A 98 -6.96 4.14 -33.65
CA ASN A 98 -7.82 4.10 -32.47
C ASN A 98 -7.32 3.08 -31.43
N LEU A 99 -6.44 3.54 -30.55
CA LEU A 99 -5.86 2.71 -29.49
C LEU A 99 -6.89 2.26 -28.43
N LEU A 100 -7.98 3.01 -28.23
CA LEU A 100 -9.02 2.65 -27.25
C LEU A 100 -9.88 1.49 -27.76
N GLU A 101 -10.25 1.53 -29.04
CA GLU A 101 -10.94 0.42 -29.70
C GLU A 101 -10.08 -0.85 -29.68
N THR A 102 -8.80 -0.73 -30.07
CA THR A 102 -7.83 -1.83 -30.00
C THR A 102 -7.71 -2.38 -28.58
N TYR A 103 -7.73 -1.52 -27.56
CA TYR A 103 -7.74 -1.93 -26.16
C TYR A 103 -9.00 -2.74 -25.81
N ASN A 104 -10.19 -2.28 -26.22
CA ASN A 104 -11.46 -2.96 -25.94
C ASN A 104 -11.53 -4.32 -26.64
N GLN A 105 -11.09 -4.40 -27.91
CA GLN A 105 -11.01 -5.65 -28.67
C GLN A 105 -10.02 -6.62 -28.01
N LEU A 106 -8.83 -6.15 -27.62
CA LEU A 106 -7.82 -6.98 -26.94
C LEU A 106 -8.31 -7.47 -25.57
N LYS A 107 -9.03 -6.64 -24.82
CA LYS A 107 -9.65 -7.02 -23.56
C LYS A 107 -10.70 -8.13 -23.77
N ALA A 108 -11.57 -7.98 -24.78
CA ALA A 108 -12.57 -8.99 -25.12
C ALA A 108 -11.92 -10.33 -25.53
N LEU A 109 -10.85 -10.25 -26.32
CA LEU A 109 -10.04 -11.40 -26.71
C LEU A 109 -9.43 -12.11 -25.49
N LEU A 110 -8.81 -11.36 -24.58
CA LEU A 110 -8.24 -11.91 -23.35
C LEU A 110 -9.32 -12.56 -22.47
N ASN A 111 -10.49 -11.93 -22.31
CA ASN A 111 -11.61 -12.49 -21.54
C ASN A 111 -12.01 -13.88 -22.07
N GLN A 112 -12.15 -14.03 -23.39
CA GLN A 112 -12.47 -15.34 -23.98
C GLN A 112 -11.34 -16.34 -23.80
N CYS A 113 -10.08 -15.93 -23.91
CA CYS A 113 -8.93 -16.79 -23.65
C CYS A 113 -8.91 -17.26 -22.18
N VAL A 114 -9.25 -16.38 -21.24
CA VAL A 114 -9.37 -16.68 -19.81
C VAL A 114 -10.55 -17.63 -19.55
N LEU A 115 -11.67 -17.52 -20.27
CA LEU A 115 -12.75 -18.53 -20.24
C LEU A 115 -12.24 -19.90 -20.70
N ALA A 116 -11.47 -19.96 -21.80
CA ALA A 116 -10.85 -21.20 -22.26
C ALA A 116 -9.88 -21.81 -21.23
N LEU A 117 -9.13 -20.99 -20.47
CA LEU A 117 -8.27 -21.44 -19.37
C LEU A 117 -9.06 -22.15 -18.23
N GLY A 118 -10.36 -21.86 -18.11
CA GLY A 118 -11.24 -22.46 -17.10
C GLY A 118 -11.39 -23.97 -17.25
N ASP A 119 -11.23 -24.50 -18.46
CA ASP A 119 -11.37 -25.92 -18.74
C ASP A 119 -10.38 -26.77 -17.93
N SER A 120 -10.83 -27.93 -17.45
CA SER A 120 -10.05 -28.81 -16.59
C SER A 120 -9.00 -29.63 -17.35
N GLN A 121 -9.25 -29.99 -18.61
CA GLN A 121 -8.36 -30.87 -19.37
C GLN A 121 -7.44 -30.10 -20.31
N MET A 122 -7.99 -29.14 -21.05
CA MET A 122 -7.31 -28.41 -22.12
C MET A 122 -6.88 -26.99 -21.71
N GLY A 123 -7.37 -26.48 -20.59
CA GLY A 123 -7.08 -25.12 -20.14
C GLY A 123 -5.58 -24.83 -19.95
N VAL A 124 -4.76 -25.83 -19.57
CA VAL A 124 -3.30 -25.65 -19.43
C VAL A 124 -2.62 -25.28 -20.75
N VAL A 125 -3.15 -25.72 -21.89
CA VAL A 125 -2.58 -25.46 -23.22
C VAL A 125 -2.61 -23.97 -23.56
N VAL A 126 -3.63 -23.25 -23.12
CA VAL A 126 -3.75 -21.80 -23.37
C VAL A 126 -3.10 -20.93 -22.30
N LEU A 127 -2.57 -21.51 -21.22
CA LEU A 127 -1.94 -20.72 -20.14
C LEU A 127 -0.82 -19.81 -20.66
N PRO A 128 0.12 -20.25 -21.52
CA PRO A 128 1.13 -19.37 -22.11
C PRO A 128 0.51 -18.23 -22.93
N THR A 129 -0.54 -18.53 -23.71
CA THR A 129 -1.29 -17.53 -24.49
C THR A 129 -1.96 -16.49 -23.60
N VAL A 130 -2.64 -16.91 -22.52
CA VAL A 130 -3.24 -15.98 -21.54
C VAL A 130 -2.16 -15.10 -20.91
N LEU A 131 -0.99 -15.64 -20.58
CA LEU A 131 0.13 -14.86 -20.03
C LEU A 131 0.64 -13.82 -21.03
N TYR A 132 0.79 -14.20 -22.29
CA TYR A 132 1.19 -13.30 -23.37
C TYR A 132 0.17 -12.17 -23.55
N LEU A 133 -1.11 -12.51 -23.76
CA LEU A 133 -2.20 -11.54 -23.95
C LEU A 133 -2.35 -10.61 -22.74
N SER A 134 -2.22 -11.13 -21.53
CA SER A 134 -2.26 -10.32 -20.31
C SER A 134 -1.13 -9.29 -20.27
N LYS A 135 0.08 -9.66 -20.72
CA LYS A 135 1.22 -8.73 -20.80
C LYS A 135 1.00 -7.66 -21.87
N VAL A 136 0.48 -8.02 -23.05
CA VAL A 136 0.19 -7.06 -24.13
C VAL A 136 -0.90 -6.08 -23.67
N LEU A 137 -1.99 -6.58 -23.09
CA LEU A 137 -3.06 -5.74 -22.55
C LEU A 137 -2.54 -4.81 -21.44
N ALA A 138 -1.72 -5.34 -20.52
CA ALA A 138 -1.10 -4.54 -19.46
C ALA A 138 -0.21 -3.41 -20.02
N LYS A 139 0.61 -3.69 -21.04
CA LYS A 139 1.45 -2.66 -21.69
C LYS A 139 0.58 -1.57 -22.33
N LEU A 140 -0.46 -1.95 -23.07
CA LEU A 140 -1.37 -1.01 -23.73
C LEU A 140 -2.14 -0.17 -22.70
N ALA A 141 -2.68 -0.81 -21.67
CA ALA A 141 -3.39 -0.13 -20.58
C ALA A 141 -2.49 0.90 -19.87
N MET A 142 -1.27 0.51 -19.50
CA MET A 142 -0.30 1.41 -18.87
C MET A 142 0.18 2.52 -19.82
N GLY A 143 0.23 2.28 -21.12
CA GLY A 143 0.56 3.29 -22.13
C GLY A 143 -0.54 4.35 -22.24
N LEU A 144 -1.79 3.91 -22.38
CA LEU A 144 -2.96 4.79 -22.44
C LEU A 144 -3.14 5.61 -21.15
N ASP A 145 -2.91 5.02 -19.99
CA ASP A 145 -3.00 5.69 -18.68
C ASP A 145 -2.00 6.85 -18.52
N ARG A 146 -0.86 6.79 -19.22
CA ARG A 146 0.12 7.89 -19.27
C ARG A 146 -0.26 9.02 -20.21
N GLN A 147 -1.32 8.86 -21.01
CA GLN A 147 -1.81 9.83 -21.98
C GLN A 147 -3.29 10.16 -21.70
N PRO A 148 -3.59 10.85 -20.58
CA PRO A 148 -4.97 11.15 -20.18
C PRO A 148 -5.71 12.03 -21.20
N ASP A 149 -4.99 12.90 -21.91
CA ASP A 149 -5.55 13.79 -22.94
C ASP A 149 -6.12 13.01 -24.13
N LEU A 150 -5.46 11.91 -24.53
CA LEU A 150 -5.92 11.04 -25.61
C LEU A 150 -7.20 10.30 -25.21
N ILE A 151 -7.28 9.83 -23.96
CA ILE A 151 -8.47 9.19 -23.42
C ILE A 151 -9.64 10.19 -23.34
N ALA A 152 -9.39 11.42 -22.88
CA ALA A 152 -10.39 12.46 -22.80
C ALA A 152 -10.88 12.89 -24.20
N HIS A 153 -9.97 13.00 -25.17
CA HIS A 153 -10.30 13.36 -26.55
C HIS A 153 -11.11 12.26 -27.27
N ILE A 154 -10.71 11.00 -27.15
CA ILE A 154 -11.44 9.87 -27.74
C ILE A 154 -12.82 9.71 -27.10
N ARG A 155 -12.93 9.87 -25.77
CA ARG A 155 -14.24 9.82 -25.08
C ARG A 155 -15.19 10.92 -25.52
N ARG A 156 -14.68 12.14 -25.76
CA ARG A 156 -15.47 13.24 -26.35
C ARG A 156 -15.92 12.93 -27.77
N MET A 157 -15.09 12.22 -28.55
CA MET A 157 -15.41 11.81 -29.92
C MET A 157 -16.46 10.69 -29.98
N GLU A 158 -16.46 9.75 -29.03
CA GLU A 158 -17.40 8.61 -28.96
C GLU A 158 -18.76 8.97 -28.35
N GLY A 159 -19.04 10.23 -28.00
CA GLY A 159 -20.36 10.67 -27.51
C GLY A 159 -20.77 10.09 -26.14
N LEU A 160 -19.85 9.46 -25.42
CA LEU A 160 -20.05 8.96 -24.05
C LEU A 160 -19.98 10.14 -23.08
N GLY A 161 -21.05 10.95 -23.02
CA GLY A 161 -21.18 12.08 -22.13
C GLY A 161 -20.99 11.72 -20.65
N ASP A 162 -20.64 12.73 -19.85
CA ASP A 162 -20.51 12.68 -18.39
C ASP A 162 -21.84 12.35 -17.70
N GLN A 163 -22.28 11.10 -17.82
CA GLN A 163 -23.24 10.55 -16.89
C GLN A 163 -22.47 10.01 -15.70
N ASP A 164 -22.72 10.67 -14.56
CA ASP A 164 -22.26 10.36 -13.21
C ASP A 164 -20.81 10.74 -12.87
N GLU A 165 -20.65 11.96 -12.34
CA GLU A 165 -19.43 12.42 -11.63
C GLU A 165 -19.29 11.78 -10.24
N SER A 166 -20.34 11.12 -9.73
CA SER A 166 -20.39 10.60 -8.35
C SER A 166 -19.75 9.21 -8.17
N ILE A 167 -19.53 8.46 -9.25
CA ILE A 167 -18.91 7.12 -9.21
C ILE A 167 -17.47 7.24 -9.71
N GLU A 168 -16.48 6.93 -8.86
CA GLU A 168 -15.06 6.84 -9.23
C GLU A 168 -14.90 5.92 -10.46
N LYS A 169 -14.76 6.52 -11.64
CA LYS A 169 -14.78 5.77 -12.92
C LYS A 169 -13.60 4.79 -12.96
N VAL A 170 -13.90 3.49 -13.01
CA VAL A 170 -12.92 2.40 -13.10
C VAL A 170 -11.93 2.64 -14.24
N THR A 171 -10.65 2.79 -13.91
CA THR A 171 -9.60 3.11 -14.90
C THR A 171 -9.39 1.95 -15.87
N LEU A 172 -8.80 2.21 -17.05
CA LEU A 172 -8.49 1.14 -18.01
C LEU A 172 -7.53 0.12 -17.40
N VAL A 173 -6.55 0.58 -16.62
CA VAL A 173 -5.59 -0.28 -15.92
C VAL A 173 -6.30 -1.14 -14.87
N GLU A 174 -7.30 -0.60 -14.16
CA GLU A 174 -8.12 -1.38 -13.22
C GLU A 174 -9.00 -2.42 -13.94
N LYS A 175 -9.64 -2.05 -15.05
CA LYS A 175 -10.40 -3.00 -15.89
C LYS A 175 -9.50 -4.15 -16.36
N SER A 176 -8.26 -3.85 -16.75
CA SER A 176 -7.26 -4.86 -17.13
C SER A 176 -6.85 -5.74 -15.94
N ALA A 177 -6.63 -5.12 -14.76
CA ALA A 177 -6.28 -5.86 -13.55
C ALA A 177 -7.38 -6.86 -13.15
N ASN A 178 -8.65 -6.51 -13.34
CA ASN A 178 -9.78 -7.41 -13.05
C ASN A 178 -9.75 -8.66 -13.94
N VAL A 179 -9.49 -8.51 -15.25
CA VAL A 179 -9.36 -9.64 -16.18
C VAL A 179 -8.17 -10.55 -15.79
N VAL A 180 -7.02 -9.96 -15.47
CA VAL A 180 -5.84 -10.72 -15.02
C VAL A 180 -6.12 -11.41 -13.67
N ARG A 181 -6.91 -10.79 -12.79
CA ARG A 181 -7.33 -11.40 -11.52
C ARG A 181 -8.17 -12.65 -11.75
N GLU A 182 -9.09 -12.65 -12.72
CA GLU A 182 -9.86 -13.85 -13.07
C GLU A 182 -8.95 -14.99 -13.56
N ALA A 183 -7.95 -14.68 -14.38
CA ALA A 183 -6.95 -15.65 -14.82
C ALA A 183 -6.17 -16.23 -13.61
N PHE A 184 -5.75 -15.36 -12.69
CA PHE A 184 -5.12 -15.77 -11.43
C PHE A 184 -6.01 -16.71 -10.60
N ILE A 185 -7.30 -16.39 -10.42
CA ILE A 185 -8.24 -17.21 -9.66
C ILE A 185 -8.39 -18.59 -10.31
N LYS A 186 -8.47 -18.68 -11.65
CA LYS A 186 -8.55 -19.96 -12.38
C LYS A 186 -7.28 -20.80 -12.23
N CYS A 187 -6.10 -20.18 -12.14
CA CYS A 187 -4.85 -20.88 -11.81
C CYS A 187 -4.82 -21.37 -10.35
N LEU A 188 -5.40 -20.59 -9.43
CA LEU A 188 -5.40 -20.87 -7.99
C LEU A 188 -6.36 -22.00 -7.61
N THR A 189 -7.57 -22.00 -8.18
CA THR A 189 -8.63 -22.99 -7.89
C THR A 189 -8.45 -24.30 -8.63
N ASP A 190 -7.41 -24.41 -9.48
CA ASP A 190 -7.12 -25.62 -10.23
C ASP A 190 -6.85 -26.81 -9.29
N ARG A 191 -7.65 -27.86 -9.47
CA ARG A 191 -7.56 -29.13 -8.72
C ARG A 191 -6.81 -30.21 -9.50
N THR A 192 -6.52 -29.98 -10.78
CA THR A 192 -5.92 -31.00 -11.66
C THR A 192 -4.42 -31.21 -11.44
N GLY A 193 -3.74 -30.26 -10.80
CA GLY A 193 -2.33 -30.34 -10.42
C GLY A 193 -2.13 -30.49 -8.91
N THR A 194 -2.60 -31.60 -8.30
CA THR A 194 -2.14 -31.99 -6.96
C THR A 194 -0.62 -31.92 -6.92
N PRO A 195 0.01 -31.27 -5.92
CA PRO A 195 1.46 -31.22 -5.83
C PRO A 195 1.97 -32.66 -5.84
N GLY A 196 2.80 -33.01 -6.84
CA GLY A 196 3.42 -34.34 -6.88
C GLY A 196 4.27 -34.60 -5.62
N PRO A 197 4.95 -35.76 -5.52
CA PRO A 197 5.81 -36.10 -4.38
C PRO A 197 6.86 -35.03 -4.03
N THR A 198 7.20 -34.16 -4.99
CA THR A 198 8.19 -33.08 -4.89
C THR A 198 7.61 -31.72 -4.45
N GLY A 199 6.29 -31.59 -4.30
CA GLY A 199 5.62 -30.34 -3.94
C GLY A 199 5.61 -29.26 -5.03
N LYS A 200 6.18 -29.51 -6.21
CA LYS A 200 6.24 -28.53 -7.31
C LYS A 200 4.86 -28.28 -7.91
N PRO A 201 4.56 -27.03 -8.33
CA PRO A 201 3.31 -26.72 -9.00
C PRO A 201 3.28 -27.36 -10.40
N GLU A 202 2.18 -28.02 -10.73
CA GLU A 202 1.92 -28.62 -12.04
C GLU A 202 0.64 -28.06 -12.67
N GLY A 203 0.44 -28.30 -13.96
CA GLY A 203 -0.77 -27.85 -14.67
C GLY A 203 -0.94 -26.33 -14.64
N LYS A 204 -2.16 -25.85 -14.34
CA LYS A 204 -2.45 -24.41 -14.33
C LYS A 204 -1.83 -23.70 -13.13
N ARG A 205 -1.42 -24.44 -12.08
CA ARG A 205 -0.82 -23.88 -10.86
C ARG A 205 0.54 -23.23 -11.11
N ILE A 206 1.24 -23.61 -12.18
CA ILE A 206 2.48 -22.96 -12.63
C ILE A 206 2.24 -21.46 -12.91
N GLY A 207 1.01 -21.11 -13.31
CA GLY A 207 0.60 -19.74 -13.62
C GLY A 207 0.28 -18.85 -12.42
N ILE A 208 0.15 -19.39 -11.20
CA ILE A 208 -0.34 -18.65 -10.02
C ILE A 208 0.45 -17.36 -9.81
N TYR A 209 1.77 -17.47 -9.56
CA TYR A 209 2.59 -16.30 -9.26
C TYR A 209 2.91 -15.46 -10.51
N LEU A 210 2.85 -16.03 -11.72
CA LEU A 210 2.99 -15.25 -12.95
C LEU A 210 1.81 -14.28 -13.12
N MET A 211 0.57 -14.78 -12.97
CA MET A 211 -0.64 -13.96 -13.03
C MET A 211 -0.73 -13.02 -11.83
N ALA A 212 -0.43 -13.50 -10.63
CA ALA A 212 -0.46 -12.68 -9.43
C ALA A 212 0.52 -11.50 -9.53
N ASN A 213 1.75 -11.72 -9.96
CA ASN A 213 2.75 -10.66 -10.10
C ASN A 213 2.36 -9.62 -11.14
N LEU A 214 1.77 -10.05 -12.26
CA LEU A 214 1.27 -9.13 -13.28
C LEU A 214 0.08 -8.31 -12.77
N CYS A 215 -0.87 -8.95 -12.08
CA CYS A 215 -2.02 -8.28 -11.49
C CYS A 215 -1.59 -7.27 -10.40
N LEU A 216 -0.71 -7.68 -9.48
CA LEU A 216 -0.15 -6.80 -8.46
C LEU A 216 0.56 -5.60 -9.11
N LYS A 217 1.33 -5.80 -10.19
CA LYS A 217 1.94 -4.70 -10.93
C LYS A 217 0.92 -3.68 -11.42
N LEU A 218 -0.22 -4.14 -11.97
CA LEU A 218 -1.30 -3.26 -12.43
C LEU A 218 -1.99 -2.55 -11.26
N LEU A 219 -2.30 -3.26 -10.16
CA LEU A 219 -2.96 -2.68 -8.99
C LEU A 219 -2.12 -1.59 -8.31
N PHE A 220 -0.82 -1.83 -8.19
CA PHE A 220 0.11 -0.82 -7.66
C PHE A 220 0.27 0.39 -8.60
N GLN A 221 0.02 0.23 -9.90
CA GLN A 221 0.03 1.33 -10.85
C GLN A 221 -1.24 2.19 -10.72
N CYS A 222 -2.42 1.58 -10.51
CA CYS A 222 -3.68 2.31 -10.30
C CYS A 222 -3.83 2.95 -8.91
N GLY A 223 -2.93 2.67 -7.96
CA GLY A 223 -3.07 3.12 -6.57
C GLY A 223 -4.12 2.37 -5.72
N LYS A 224 -4.82 1.37 -6.28
CA LYS A 224 -5.89 0.62 -5.58
C LYS A 224 -5.35 -0.52 -4.74
N LEU A 225 -4.66 -0.18 -3.64
CA LEU A 225 -4.02 -1.14 -2.75
C LEU A 225 -5.01 -2.07 -2.01
N ARG A 226 -6.24 -1.61 -1.73
CA ARG A 226 -7.31 -2.43 -1.10
C ARG A 226 -7.61 -3.69 -1.92
N ASN A 227 -7.60 -3.58 -3.25
CA ASN A 227 -7.84 -4.71 -4.14
C ASN A 227 -6.70 -5.75 -4.14
N ALA A 228 -5.50 -5.38 -3.67
CA ALA A 228 -4.38 -6.30 -3.54
C ALA A 228 -4.51 -7.20 -2.30
N GLU A 229 -5.20 -6.75 -1.25
CA GLU A 229 -5.42 -7.52 -0.02
C GLU A 229 -6.13 -8.85 -0.30
N GLN A 230 -7.20 -8.82 -1.08
CA GLN A 230 -7.93 -10.04 -1.49
C GLN A 230 -7.04 -11.04 -2.22
N MET A 231 -6.06 -10.55 -3.00
CA MET A 231 -5.09 -11.43 -3.67
C MET A 231 -4.15 -12.09 -2.68
N PHE A 232 -3.60 -11.33 -1.72
CA PHE A 232 -2.71 -11.87 -0.69
C PHE A 232 -3.44 -12.88 0.23
N ALA A 233 -4.70 -12.59 0.58
CA ALA A 233 -5.55 -13.51 1.34
C ALA A 233 -5.80 -14.81 0.58
N SER A 234 -6.17 -14.73 -0.71
CA SER A 234 -6.42 -15.90 -1.56
C SER A 234 -5.17 -16.78 -1.73
N ILE A 235 -4.00 -16.15 -1.91
CA ILE A 235 -2.72 -16.86 -1.98
C ILE A 235 -2.42 -17.57 -0.66
N SER A 236 -2.60 -16.88 0.48
CA SER A 236 -2.38 -17.46 1.81
C SER A 236 -3.24 -18.70 2.06
N ALA A 237 -4.47 -18.71 1.54
CA ALA A 237 -5.41 -19.79 1.75
C ALA A 237 -5.19 -21.02 0.84
N GLN A 238 -4.82 -20.80 -0.44
CA GLN A 238 -4.92 -21.86 -1.46
C GLN A 238 -3.60 -22.14 -2.20
N SER A 239 -2.62 -21.25 -2.15
CA SER A 239 -1.38 -21.40 -2.94
C SER A 239 -0.43 -22.43 -2.32
N PRO A 240 0.29 -23.23 -3.13
CA PRO A 240 1.44 -23.96 -2.64
C PRO A 240 2.51 -23.03 -2.04
N PRO A 241 3.37 -23.53 -1.13
CA PRO A 241 4.49 -22.76 -0.60
C PRO A 241 5.29 -22.02 -1.67
N LEU A 242 5.58 -20.74 -1.39
CA LEU A 242 6.28 -19.86 -2.33
C LEU A 242 7.64 -20.44 -2.76
N ALA A 243 8.30 -21.20 -1.89
CA ALA A 243 9.60 -21.82 -2.13
C ALA A 243 9.63 -22.73 -3.37
N TYR A 244 8.49 -23.32 -3.76
CA TYR A 244 8.41 -24.23 -4.91
C TYR A 244 8.40 -23.52 -6.27
N PHE A 245 8.27 -22.19 -6.28
CA PHE A 245 8.23 -21.39 -7.51
C PHE A 245 9.62 -20.83 -7.87
N PRO A 246 9.89 -20.50 -9.15
CA PRO A 246 11.17 -19.93 -9.59
C PRO A 246 11.53 -18.62 -8.88
N ALA A 247 12.82 -18.38 -8.67
CA ALA A 247 13.33 -17.20 -7.94
C ALA A 247 12.82 -15.87 -8.50
N SER A 248 12.71 -15.71 -9.82
CA SER A 248 12.17 -14.50 -10.46
C SER A 248 10.73 -14.21 -10.05
N GLN A 249 9.89 -15.23 -9.94
CA GLN A 249 8.50 -15.11 -9.49
C GLN A 249 8.43 -14.78 -8.00
N ARG A 250 9.24 -15.47 -7.18
CA ARG A 250 9.29 -15.24 -5.72
C ARG A 250 9.74 -13.82 -5.37
N VAL A 251 10.82 -13.36 -6.00
CA VAL A 251 11.38 -12.00 -5.78
C VAL A 251 10.35 -10.93 -6.13
N THR A 252 9.68 -11.06 -7.28
CA THR A 252 8.66 -10.10 -7.70
C THR A 252 7.47 -10.07 -6.74
N TYR A 253 7.02 -11.24 -6.29
CA TYR A 253 5.93 -11.35 -5.34
C TYR A 253 6.28 -10.73 -3.98
N LEU A 254 7.42 -11.10 -3.42
CA LEU A 254 7.90 -10.58 -2.13
C LEU A 254 8.14 -9.07 -2.17
N TYR A 255 8.57 -8.53 -3.31
CA TYR A 255 8.68 -7.08 -3.50
C TYR A 255 7.32 -6.39 -3.37
N TYR A 256 6.29 -6.86 -4.06
CA TYR A 256 4.95 -6.27 -3.96
C TYR A 256 4.29 -6.51 -2.60
N LEU A 257 4.47 -7.69 -2.02
CA LEU A 257 4.01 -8.00 -0.66
C LEU A 257 4.64 -7.05 0.36
N GLY A 258 5.96 -6.87 0.29
CA GLY A 258 6.68 -5.95 1.17
C GLY A 258 6.21 -4.50 1.03
N ARG A 259 5.93 -4.03 -0.19
CA ARG A 259 5.35 -2.70 -0.42
C ARG A 259 3.93 -2.56 0.14
N TYR A 260 3.10 -3.59 -0.01
CA TYR A 260 1.75 -3.61 0.55
C TYR A 260 1.79 -3.53 2.07
N LEU A 261 2.61 -4.37 2.71
CA LEU A 261 2.79 -4.37 4.16
C LEU A 261 3.33 -3.02 4.65
N PHE A 262 4.28 -2.43 3.93
CA PHE A 262 4.81 -1.09 4.23
C PHE A 262 3.71 -0.02 4.19
N ALA A 263 2.86 -0.02 3.16
CA ALA A 263 1.76 0.92 3.02
C ALA A 263 0.71 0.78 4.14
N ASN A 264 0.53 -0.43 4.68
CA ASN A 264 -0.36 -0.71 5.81
C ASN A 264 0.33 -0.54 7.18
N ASN A 265 1.48 0.13 7.25
CA ASN A 265 2.26 0.34 8.47
C ASN A 265 2.79 -0.95 9.16
N LEU A 266 2.78 -2.09 8.48
CA LEU A 266 3.33 -3.37 8.97
C LEU A 266 4.82 -3.48 8.64
N PHE A 267 5.64 -2.63 9.26
CA PHE A 267 7.05 -2.45 8.89
C PHE A 267 7.92 -3.68 9.16
N PHE A 268 7.72 -4.40 10.27
CA PHE A 268 8.55 -5.56 10.58
C PHE A 268 8.32 -6.72 9.58
N PRO A 269 7.08 -7.16 9.30
CA PRO A 269 6.81 -8.12 8.22
C PRO A 269 7.27 -7.62 6.84
N ALA A 270 7.06 -6.34 6.53
CA ALA A 270 7.53 -5.72 5.28
C ALA A 270 9.05 -5.86 5.10
N ARG A 271 9.82 -5.60 6.17
CA ARG A 271 11.28 -5.77 6.18
C ARG A 271 11.65 -7.21 5.84
N ILE A 272 11.02 -8.21 6.45
CA ILE A 272 11.34 -9.63 6.21
C ILE A 272 11.08 -9.98 4.74
N ALA A 273 9.93 -9.59 4.20
CA ALA A 273 9.59 -9.84 2.79
C ALA A 273 10.56 -9.14 1.82
N LEU A 274 10.85 -7.85 2.02
CA LEU A 274 11.75 -7.07 1.16
C LEU A 274 13.20 -7.56 1.26
N GLN A 275 13.64 -7.96 2.46
CA GLN A 275 14.97 -8.54 2.66
C GLN A 275 15.09 -9.87 1.89
N ALA A 276 14.09 -10.75 2.02
CA ALA A 276 14.04 -12.01 1.29
C ALA A 276 14.00 -11.79 -0.24
N ALA A 277 13.29 -10.75 -0.71
CA ALA A 277 13.32 -10.37 -2.12
C ALA A 277 14.73 -9.94 -2.57
N TYR A 278 15.43 -9.12 -1.78
CA TYR A 278 16.77 -8.63 -2.10
C TYR A 278 17.81 -9.76 -2.12
N ASP A 279 17.73 -10.69 -1.15
CA ASP A 279 18.67 -11.79 -1.01
C ASP A 279 18.51 -12.84 -2.12
N GLN A 280 17.27 -13.07 -2.57
CA GLN A 280 16.96 -13.98 -3.68
C GLN A 280 17.13 -13.34 -5.07
N CYS A 281 17.24 -12.02 -5.16
CA CYS A 281 17.38 -11.30 -6.43
C CYS A 281 18.77 -11.50 -7.03
N HIS A 282 18.83 -11.85 -8.32
CA HIS A 282 20.09 -12.08 -9.02
C HIS A 282 21.01 -10.85 -8.98
N ARG A 283 22.31 -11.05 -8.73
CA ARG A 283 23.28 -9.94 -8.54
C ARG A 283 23.38 -9.02 -9.75
N GLN A 284 23.24 -9.55 -10.97
CA GLN A 284 23.26 -8.76 -12.20
C GLN A 284 21.95 -7.98 -12.46
N ALA A 285 20.85 -8.29 -11.74
CA ALA A 285 19.57 -7.61 -11.90
C ALA A 285 19.55 -6.27 -11.13
N ILE A 286 20.50 -5.39 -11.44
CA ILE A 286 20.77 -4.13 -10.71
C ILE A 286 19.51 -3.26 -10.58
N SER A 287 18.74 -3.11 -11.66
CA SER A 287 17.48 -2.33 -11.65
C SER A 287 16.45 -2.89 -10.65
N GLN A 288 16.30 -4.21 -10.58
CA GLN A 288 15.35 -4.85 -9.66
C GLN A 288 15.83 -4.72 -8.21
N ARG A 289 17.13 -4.91 -7.98
CA ARG A 289 17.75 -4.70 -6.66
C ARG A 289 17.58 -3.24 -6.20
N HIS A 290 17.73 -2.27 -7.10
CA HIS A 290 17.50 -0.85 -6.82
C HIS A 290 16.05 -0.56 -6.41
N LEU A 291 15.07 -1.16 -7.11
CA LEU A 291 13.66 -1.05 -6.74
C LEU A 291 13.40 -1.61 -5.34
N ILE A 292 13.95 -2.78 -5.02
CA ILE A 292 13.80 -3.38 -3.69
C ILE A 292 14.44 -2.49 -2.61
N LEU A 293 15.66 -2.00 -2.84
CA LEU A 293 16.36 -1.12 -1.89
C LEU A 293 15.62 0.19 -1.63
N SER A 294 14.93 0.74 -2.63
CA SER A 294 14.12 1.95 -2.50
C SER A 294 13.01 1.84 -1.44
N TYR A 295 12.58 0.61 -1.11
CA TYR A 295 11.58 0.33 -0.05
C TYR A 295 12.19 -0.37 1.17
N LEU A 296 13.24 -1.18 1.00
CA LEU A 296 13.90 -1.86 2.12
C LEU A 296 14.63 -0.86 3.03
N ILE A 297 15.27 0.17 2.46
CA ILE A 297 15.96 1.21 3.23
C ILE A 297 15.00 1.99 4.14
N PRO A 298 13.91 2.62 3.64
CA PRO A 298 13.00 3.37 4.50
C PRO A 298 12.33 2.48 5.55
N CYS A 299 12.03 1.22 5.21
CA CYS A 299 11.51 0.25 6.17
C CYS A 299 12.49 -0.01 7.32
N ASN A 300 13.79 -0.18 7.04
CA ASN A 300 14.80 -0.32 8.09
C ASN A 300 15.01 0.99 8.88
N ILE A 301 14.96 2.17 8.24
CA ILE A 301 15.09 3.47 8.91
C ILE A 301 13.99 3.65 9.97
N ILE A 302 12.74 3.35 9.62
CA ILE A 302 11.59 3.42 10.55
C ILE A 302 11.79 2.47 11.74
N LEU A 303 12.36 1.29 11.50
CA LEU A 303 12.69 0.31 12.54
C LEU A 303 13.98 0.67 13.31
N GLY A 304 14.59 1.84 13.08
CA GLY A 304 15.79 2.29 13.79
C GLY A 304 17.12 1.73 13.28
N ARG A 305 17.17 1.21 12.05
CA ARG A 305 18.39 0.70 11.39
C ARG A 305 18.74 1.54 10.17
N PHE A 306 19.84 2.29 10.24
CA PHE A 306 20.30 3.09 9.12
C PHE A 306 21.14 2.30 8.12
N PRO A 307 21.10 2.67 6.83
CA PRO A 307 21.94 2.05 5.81
C PRO A 307 23.42 2.33 6.07
N SER A 308 24.28 1.34 5.88
CA SER A 308 25.73 1.52 5.97
C SER A 308 26.27 2.22 4.72
N ARG A 309 27.42 2.89 4.85
CA ARG A 309 28.13 3.49 3.70
C ARG A 309 28.44 2.44 2.62
N ALA A 310 28.85 1.24 3.04
CA ALA A 310 29.14 0.13 2.13
C ALA A 310 27.92 -0.32 1.32
N LEU A 311 26.71 -0.29 1.92
CA LEU A 311 25.47 -0.58 1.18
C LEU A 311 25.17 0.52 0.16
N LEU A 312 25.30 1.79 0.56
CA LEU A 312 25.01 2.95 -0.29
C LEU A 312 26.00 3.13 -1.44
N GLN A 313 27.20 2.54 -1.36
CA GLN A 313 28.21 2.54 -2.42
C GLN A 313 28.02 1.42 -3.46
N ARG A 314 27.06 0.52 -3.26
CA ARG A 314 26.79 -0.55 -4.23
C ARG A 314 26.18 0.01 -5.52
N PRO A 315 26.41 -0.62 -6.69
CA PRO A 315 25.86 -0.16 -7.96
C PRO A 315 24.33 -0.10 -7.94
N GLU A 316 23.65 -1.04 -7.28
CA GLU A 316 22.19 -1.00 -7.14
C GLU A 316 21.67 0.10 -6.19
N ALA A 317 22.52 0.72 -5.38
CA ALA A 317 22.14 1.79 -4.45
C ALA A 317 22.42 3.20 -5.01
N GLN A 318 22.86 3.31 -6.27
CA GLN A 318 23.17 4.57 -6.93
C GLN A 318 22.03 5.59 -6.77
N GLY A 319 22.36 6.80 -6.32
CA GLY A 319 21.40 7.89 -6.09
C GLY A 319 20.60 7.81 -4.77
N LEU A 320 20.48 6.64 -4.14
CA LEU A 320 19.72 6.49 -2.88
C LEU A 320 20.37 7.21 -1.70
N ALA A 321 21.71 7.35 -1.71
CA ALA A 321 22.45 8.07 -0.67
C ALA A 321 22.01 9.54 -0.57
N ALA A 322 21.80 10.22 -1.70
CA ALA A 322 21.40 11.62 -1.74
C ALA A 322 20.05 11.88 -1.05
N HIS A 323 19.15 10.89 -1.07
CA HIS A 323 17.84 10.99 -0.44
C HIS A 323 17.85 10.54 1.03
N PHE A 324 18.44 9.38 1.34
CA PHE A 324 18.33 8.80 2.68
C PHE A 324 19.42 9.27 3.67
N GLN A 325 20.59 9.70 3.20
CA GLN A 325 21.66 10.13 4.10
C GLN A 325 21.30 11.41 4.88
N PRO A 326 20.76 12.48 4.25
CA PRO A 326 20.33 13.66 5.00
C PRO A 326 19.24 13.34 6.02
N LEU A 327 18.28 12.50 5.64
CA LEU A 327 17.23 12.01 6.54
C LEU A 327 17.81 11.33 7.79
N CYS A 328 18.73 10.38 7.62
CA CYS A 328 19.40 9.73 8.75
C CYS A 328 20.18 10.72 9.62
N GLN A 329 20.89 11.69 9.01
CA GLN A 329 21.62 12.71 9.74
C GLN A 329 20.69 13.59 10.58
N LEU A 330 19.52 13.97 10.06
CA LEU A 330 18.51 14.76 10.77
C LEU A 330 17.93 14.01 11.97
N ILE A 331 17.64 12.70 11.80
CA ILE A 331 17.20 11.84 12.90
C ILE A 331 18.26 11.78 14.00
N VAL A 332 19.53 11.54 13.67
CA VAL A 332 20.64 11.55 14.66
C VAL A 332 20.85 12.93 15.28
N ARG A 333 20.65 13.99 14.49
CA ARG A 333 20.79 15.37 14.95
C ARG A 333 19.72 15.71 15.98
N GLY A 334 18.53 15.13 15.90
CA GLY A 334 17.41 15.49 16.78
C GLY A 334 16.87 16.88 16.47
N ASP A 335 17.01 17.34 15.22
CA ASP A 335 16.54 18.65 14.77
C ASP A 335 15.21 18.46 14.06
N TYR A 336 14.11 18.49 14.82
CA TYR A 336 12.78 18.17 14.31
C TYR A 336 12.28 19.23 13.32
N LEU A 337 12.68 20.49 13.46
CA LEU A 337 12.37 21.57 12.52
C LEU A 337 13.07 21.35 11.17
N ALA A 338 14.38 21.08 11.18
CA ALA A 338 15.09 20.74 9.96
C ALA A 338 14.57 19.46 9.31
N PHE A 339 14.17 18.47 10.12
CA PHE A 339 13.55 17.23 9.65
C PHE A 339 12.21 17.49 8.94
N ARG A 340 11.31 18.27 9.56
CA ARG A 340 10.02 18.67 8.96
C ARG A 340 10.23 19.43 7.66
N LYS A 341 11.07 20.47 7.67
CA LYS A 341 11.43 21.27 6.48
C LYS A 341 12.01 20.41 5.34
N HIS A 342 12.84 19.41 5.66
CA HIS A 342 13.42 18.53 4.65
C HIS A 342 12.38 17.66 3.94
N LEU A 343 11.32 17.27 4.66
CA LEU A 343 10.22 16.44 4.15
C LEU A 343 8.99 17.26 3.72
N LEU A 344 9.06 18.59 3.80
CA LEU A 344 8.01 19.50 3.35
C LEU A 344 7.89 19.44 1.81
N PHE A 345 6.66 19.55 1.30
CA PHE A 345 6.41 19.50 -0.13
C PHE A 345 7.15 20.65 -0.85
N GLY A 346 7.72 20.38 -2.03
CA GLY A 346 8.48 21.36 -2.81
C GLY A 346 10.00 21.12 -2.87
N SER A 347 10.59 20.33 -1.96
CA SER A 347 11.99 19.90 -2.13
C SER A 347 12.12 18.76 -3.16
N PRO A 348 13.21 18.69 -3.95
CA PRO A 348 13.42 17.58 -4.90
C PRO A 348 13.42 16.19 -4.23
N THR A 349 13.91 16.11 -2.99
CA THR A 349 13.90 14.88 -2.19
C THR A 349 12.50 14.49 -1.72
N ALA A 350 11.70 15.46 -1.24
CA ALA A 350 10.31 15.21 -0.86
C ALA A 350 9.49 14.76 -2.07
N GLN A 351 9.68 15.37 -3.25
CA GLN A 351 9.02 14.95 -4.48
C GLN A 351 9.40 13.51 -4.88
N TRP A 352 10.67 13.11 -4.71
CA TRP A 352 11.10 11.74 -4.94
C TRP A 352 10.42 10.76 -3.97
N PHE A 353 10.37 11.08 -2.68
CA PHE A 353 9.64 10.26 -1.68
C PHE A 353 8.14 10.18 -1.96
N ALA A 354 7.52 11.28 -2.42
CA ALA A 354 6.10 11.34 -2.77
C ALA A 354 5.80 10.45 -3.97
N ARG A 355 6.60 10.54 -5.05
CA ARG A 355 6.47 9.65 -6.23
C ARG A 355 6.64 8.17 -5.89
N LYS A 356 7.39 7.85 -4.83
CA LYS A 356 7.56 6.47 -4.34
C LYS A 356 6.46 6.02 -3.38
N GLY A 357 5.59 6.92 -2.91
CA GLY A 357 4.55 6.65 -1.94
C GLY A 357 5.07 6.41 -0.52
N ILE A 358 6.23 6.99 -0.15
CA ILE A 358 6.86 6.78 1.16
C ILE A 358 7.00 8.06 2.00
N LEU A 359 6.68 9.23 1.43
CA LEU A 359 6.88 10.53 2.08
C LEU A 359 6.14 10.65 3.43
N PHE A 360 4.82 10.47 3.42
CA PHE A 360 4.00 10.60 4.63
C PHE A 360 4.36 9.57 5.69
N THR A 361 4.65 8.33 5.27
CA THR A 361 5.10 7.29 6.18
C THR A 361 6.42 7.67 6.87
N LEU A 362 7.38 8.21 6.11
CA LEU A 362 8.65 8.68 6.68
C LEU A 362 8.46 9.88 7.61
N ARG A 363 7.64 10.87 7.22
CA ARG A 363 7.28 12.03 8.04
C ARG A 363 6.72 11.58 9.39
N ASN A 364 5.66 10.77 9.37
CA ASN A 364 4.92 10.41 10.58
C ASN A 364 5.64 9.39 11.46
N ARG A 365 6.40 8.45 10.86
CA ARG A 365 7.03 7.35 11.62
C ARG A 365 8.46 7.63 12.05
N CYS A 366 9.18 8.54 11.39
CA CYS A 366 10.55 8.87 11.79
C CYS A 366 10.62 10.06 12.75
N GLU A 367 9.61 10.94 12.81
CA GLU A 367 9.62 12.10 13.70
C GLU A 367 9.81 11.74 15.18
N ILE A 368 9.17 10.67 15.64
CA ILE A 368 9.36 10.14 17.00
C ILE A 368 10.82 9.76 17.30
N LEU A 369 11.58 9.30 16.28
CA LEU A 369 13.01 8.98 16.41
C LEU A 369 13.87 10.25 16.50
N VAL A 370 13.43 11.34 15.87
CA VAL A 370 14.07 12.66 15.96
C VAL A 370 13.89 13.21 17.38
N TRP A 371 12.66 13.19 17.89
CA TRP A 371 12.35 13.59 19.27
C TRP A 371 13.09 12.76 20.30
N ARG A 372 13.17 11.44 20.11
CA ARG A 372 14.00 10.56 20.95
C ARG A 372 15.47 11.01 20.96
N SER A 373 16.02 11.36 19.80
CA SER A 373 17.42 11.78 19.67
C SER A 373 17.67 13.16 20.30
N PHE A 374 16.69 14.06 20.17
CA PHE A 374 16.68 15.37 20.83
C PHE A 374 16.64 15.23 22.36
N ALA A 375 15.65 14.50 22.87
CA ALA A 375 15.50 14.18 24.29
C ALA A 375 16.76 13.52 24.86
N ARG A 376 17.38 12.59 24.13
CA ARG A 376 18.65 11.97 24.53
C ARG A 376 19.78 12.98 24.67
N LYS A 377 19.90 13.96 23.76
CA LYS A 377 20.94 14.99 23.82
C LYS A 377 20.71 15.95 24.99
N VAL A 378 19.48 16.42 25.16
CA VAL A 378 19.15 17.30 26.28
C VAL A 378 19.32 16.57 27.61
N PHE A 379 18.97 15.28 27.68
CA PHE A 379 19.32 14.45 28.82
C PHE A 379 20.83 14.40 29.02
N MET A 380 21.62 14.09 27.97
CA MET A 380 23.08 14.03 28.03
C MET A 380 23.73 15.29 28.62
N TYR A 381 23.32 16.48 28.18
CA TYR A 381 23.93 17.74 28.60
C TYR A 381 23.26 18.39 29.82
N GLY A 382 21.96 18.19 30.00
CA GLY A 382 21.13 18.85 31.01
C GLY A 382 20.63 17.94 32.14
N GLY A 383 20.90 16.64 32.07
CA GLY A 383 20.52 15.67 33.10
C GLY A 383 21.35 15.80 34.38
N SER A 384 20.71 15.52 35.51
CA SER A 384 21.36 15.38 36.82
C SER A 384 21.67 13.90 37.06
N TYR A 385 22.95 13.54 37.11
CA TYR A 385 23.39 12.13 37.16
C TYR A 385 23.73 11.58 38.54
N GLY A 386 23.64 12.41 39.58
CA GLY A 386 24.26 12.13 40.87
C GLY A 386 25.79 12.24 40.79
N GLY A 387 26.43 12.73 41.85
CA GLY A 387 27.89 12.87 41.87
C GLY A 387 28.64 11.53 41.83
N PRO A 388 30.00 11.54 41.79
CA PRO A 388 30.82 10.31 41.77
C PRO A 388 30.51 9.34 42.93
N GLN A 389 30.05 9.85 44.07
CA GLN A 389 29.64 9.05 45.24
C GLN A 389 28.21 8.47 45.15
N ALA A 390 27.38 8.91 44.20
CA ALA A 390 26.01 8.42 43.99
C ALA A 390 25.95 7.07 43.24
N GLN A 391 27.11 6.56 42.80
CA GLN A 391 27.28 5.19 42.31
C GLN A 391 27.25 4.15 43.45
N ALA A 392 27.26 4.58 44.72
CA ALA A 392 26.91 3.73 45.86
C ALA A 392 25.40 3.40 45.85
N GLN A 393 25.04 2.22 46.35
CA GLN A 393 23.71 1.59 46.20
C GLN A 393 22.49 2.45 46.60
N LYS A 394 22.66 3.56 47.34
CA LYS A 394 21.61 4.44 47.88
C LYS A 394 21.42 5.83 47.21
N GLY A 395 22.11 6.16 46.11
CA GLY A 395 21.93 7.46 45.41
C GLY A 395 20.63 7.55 44.58
N PRO A 396 20.06 8.77 44.38
CA PRO A 396 18.83 9.00 43.60
C PRO A 396 19.03 8.65 42.11
N PRO A 397 17.96 8.28 41.38
CA PRO A 397 18.06 7.95 39.95
C PRO A 397 18.47 9.18 39.12
N PRO A 398 19.13 9.00 37.97
CA PRO A 398 19.35 10.07 37.02
C PRO A 398 18.04 10.71 36.57
N VAL A 399 17.97 12.04 36.59
CA VAL A 399 16.76 12.82 36.28
C VAL A 399 17.03 13.95 35.29
N LEU A 400 16.07 14.23 34.42
CA LEU A 400 16.04 15.43 33.58
C LEU A 400 14.83 16.26 33.96
N ASN A 401 15.05 17.53 34.31
CA ASN A 401 13.97 18.50 34.46
C ASN A 401 13.48 18.91 33.06
N LEU A 402 12.20 18.68 32.76
CA LEU A 402 11.60 18.92 31.44
C LEU A 402 11.59 20.41 31.08
N LYS A 403 11.68 21.32 32.05
CA LYS A 403 11.90 22.75 31.78
C LYS A 403 13.16 23.00 30.95
N LYS A 404 14.20 22.18 31.11
CA LYS A 404 15.41 22.26 30.27
C LYS A 404 15.13 21.84 28.83
N LEU A 405 14.20 20.91 28.62
CA LEU A 405 13.76 20.52 27.29
C LEU A 405 12.94 21.64 26.63
N VAL A 406 12.01 22.27 27.37
CA VAL A 406 11.28 23.47 26.91
C VAL A 406 12.25 24.54 26.42
N VAL A 407 13.26 24.87 27.24
CA VAL A 407 14.30 25.86 26.88
C VAL A 407 15.08 25.42 25.64
N ALA A 408 15.46 24.16 25.54
CA ALA A 408 16.17 23.64 24.36
C ALA A 408 15.31 23.69 23.09
N THR A 409 14.01 23.41 23.20
CA THR A 409 13.06 23.50 22.08
C THR A 409 12.94 24.94 21.59
N ARG A 410 12.78 25.90 22.51
CA ARG A 410 12.76 27.34 22.19
C ARG A 410 14.04 27.81 21.52
N TRP A 411 15.18 27.42 22.08
CA TRP A 411 16.47 27.74 21.49
C TRP A 411 16.56 27.22 20.05
N LEU A 412 16.11 25.98 19.79
CA LEU A 412 16.10 25.43 18.44
C LEU A 412 15.17 26.19 17.49
N GLN A 413 13.98 26.61 17.94
CA GLN A 413 13.06 27.45 17.17
C GLN A 413 13.69 28.79 16.81
N THR A 414 14.32 29.49 17.77
CA THR A 414 14.98 30.77 17.53
C THR A 414 16.09 30.65 16.49
N GLN A 415 16.88 29.57 16.51
CA GLN A 415 17.95 29.34 15.52
C GLN A 415 17.41 29.22 14.10
N HIS A 416 16.26 28.55 13.92
CA HIS A 416 15.61 28.41 12.61
C HIS A 416 14.93 29.70 12.14
N ALA A 417 14.35 30.48 13.07
CA ALA A 417 13.78 31.79 12.77
C ALA A 417 14.85 32.79 12.28
N SER A 418 16.02 32.83 12.93
CA SER A 418 17.12 33.72 12.53
C SER A 418 17.81 33.32 11.22
N SER A 419 17.68 32.06 10.79
CA SER A 419 18.28 31.57 9.54
C SER A 419 17.42 31.82 8.28
N GLY A 420 16.23 32.41 8.44
CA GLY A 420 15.18 32.52 7.40
C GLY A 420 15.06 33.86 6.65
N ASN A 421 16.11 34.68 6.54
CA ASN A 421 16.03 35.96 5.78
C ASN A 421 16.07 35.74 4.25
N GLY A 422 14.89 35.54 3.65
CA GLY A 422 14.55 35.70 2.23
C GLY A 422 13.06 36.08 2.12
N PRO A 423 12.63 36.89 1.12
CA PRO A 423 11.50 37.79 1.29
C PRO A 423 10.14 37.06 1.19
N ALA A 424 9.36 37.13 2.25
CA ALA A 424 8.04 37.79 2.26
C ALA A 424 7.41 37.58 3.64
N SER A 425 7.03 38.70 4.27
CA SER A 425 6.21 38.76 5.46
C SER A 425 4.96 37.90 5.32
N ALA A 426 4.92 36.76 6.01
CA ALA A 426 3.68 36.21 6.50
C ALA A 426 3.61 36.59 7.99
N VAL A 427 2.68 37.47 8.32
CA VAL A 427 2.28 37.74 9.70
C VAL A 427 1.99 36.39 10.35
N MET A 428 2.72 36.04 11.42
CA MET A 428 2.45 34.86 12.25
C MET A 428 1.10 35.10 12.94
N MET A 429 0.02 34.56 12.37
CA MET A 429 -1.23 34.37 13.10
C MET A 429 -1.11 33.06 13.91
N PRO A 430 -1.58 33.02 15.17
CA PRO A 430 -1.63 31.79 15.96
C PRO A 430 -2.49 30.79 15.19
N HIS A 431 -1.92 29.63 14.86
CA HIS A 431 -2.63 28.65 14.07
C HIS A 431 -3.50 27.78 14.94
N VAL A 432 -4.53 27.33 14.26
CA VAL A 432 -5.69 26.75 14.81
C VAL A 432 -5.36 25.23 14.84
N TYR A 433 -5.42 24.40 13.80
CA TYR A 433 -5.31 22.93 14.01
C TYR A 433 -3.88 22.35 14.20
N GLY A 434 -3.66 21.56 15.26
CA GLY A 434 -2.45 20.73 15.49
C GLY A 434 -1.65 21.03 16.77
N SER A 435 -0.59 20.27 17.05
CA SER A 435 0.26 20.49 18.25
C SER A 435 1.00 21.84 18.12
N GLN A 436 0.65 22.77 19.01
CA GLN A 436 0.97 24.20 19.02
C GLN A 436 2.42 24.52 19.43
N VAL A 437 3.27 23.54 19.73
CA VAL A 437 4.71 23.78 19.96
C VAL A 437 5.44 24.31 18.72
N VAL A 438 4.88 24.23 17.50
CA VAL A 438 5.61 24.60 16.27
C VAL A 438 4.74 25.47 15.39
N SER A 439 4.93 26.79 15.47
CA SER A 439 4.34 27.73 14.51
C SER A 439 4.94 27.47 13.12
N GLU A 440 4.20 26.71 12.30
CA GLU A 440 4.41 26.64 10.85
C GLU A 440 3.48 27.68 10.19
N PRO A 441 3.88 28.30 9.07
CA PRO A 441 2.90 28.86 8.15
C PRO A 441 1.90 27.76 7.75
N ALA A 442 0.64 28.14 7.46
CA ALA A 442 -0.37 27.21 6.95
C ALA A 442 0.28 26.25 5.94
N ASP A 443 0.08 24.94 6.11
CA ASP A 443 0.60 23.97 5.15
C ASP A 443 0.09 24.42 3.78
N ILE A 444 1.00 24.85 2.90
CA ILE A 444 0.65 25.41 1.57
C ILE A 444 -0.22 24.41 0.81
N ASP A 445 -0.08 23.13 1.14
CA ASP A 445 -0.85 22.00 0.63
C ASP A 445 -2.36 22.10 0.96
N TYR A 446 -2.76 22.84 2.01
CA TYR A 446 -4.15 23.01 2.47
C TYR A 446 -4.65 24.47 2.50
N ALA A 447 -3.78 25.45 2.26
CA ALA A 447 -4.09 26.89 2.33
C ALA A 447 -5.13 27.41 1.31
N ARG A 448 -5.78 26.54 0.53
CA ARG A 448 -6.80 26.91 -0.47
C ARG A 448 -8.24 26.59 -0.05
N LEU A 449 -8.46 26.19 1.20
CA LEU A 449 -9.72 25.57 1.62
C LEU A 449 -10.60 26.38 2.60
N GLU A 450 -10.20 27.56 3.08
CA GLU A 450 -11.00 28.30 4.07
C GLU A 450 -11.70 29.53 3.47
N GLY A 451 -13.03 29.51 3.53
CA GLY A 451 -13.96 30.59 3.16
C GLY A 451 -14.21 31.58 4.29
N ALA A 452 -14.81 32.71 3.94
CA ALA A 452 -14.83 33.96 4.70
C ALA A 452 -15.91 34.04 5.80
N ASP A 453 -15.53 34.75 6.87
CA ASP A 453 -16.36 35.57 7.76
C ASP A 453 -17.02 34.92 8.99
N GLY A 454 -16.22 34.74 10.05
CA GLY A 454 -16.72 34.57 11.42
C GLY A 454 -17.03 35.91 12.10
N ARG A 455 -18.26 36.04 12.64
CA ARG A 455 -18.65 36.90 13.78
C ARG A 455 -19.96 36.39 14.42
N ALA A 456 -20.01 36.31 15.76
CA ALA A 456 -21.19 35.91 16.54
C ALA A 456 -21.92 37.11 17.19
N SER A 457 -23.24 36.98 17.40
CA SER A 457 -24.14 37.82 18.20
C SER A 457 -25.42 37.01 18.57
N PRO A 458 -26.31 37.49 19.47
CA PRO A 458 -26.82 36.82 20.67
C PRO A 458 -28.04 35.89 20.44
N ALA A 459 -27.86 34.75 19.75
CA ALA A 459 -28.92 33.80 19.35
C ALA A 459 -28.89 32.44 20.10
N THR A 460 -28.43 32.42 21.34
CA THR A 460 -27.90 31.21 22.00
C THR A 460 -28.88 30.03 22.10
N ASP A 461 -30.19 30.24 22.33
CA ASP A 461 -31.13 29.11 22.51
C ASP A 461 -31.51 28.39 21.20
N GLN A 462 -31.63 29.13 20.10
CA GLN A 462 -32.04 28.56 18.81
C GLN A 462 -30.84 28.01 18.04
N GLU A 463 -29.67 28.63 18.23
CA GLU A 463 -28.41 28.25 17.60
C GLU A 463 -27.82 26.97 18.22
N ILE A 464 -27.96 26.77 19.54
CA ILE A 464 -27.60 25.51 20.22
C ILE A 464 -28.47 24.35 19.75
N LEU A 465 -29.80 24.56 19.66
CA LEU A 465 -30.73 23.56 19.15
C LEU A 465 -30.51 23.26 17.66
N GLU A 466 -30.12 24.25 16.85
CA GLU A 466 -29.73 24.03 15.45
C GLU A 466 -28.42 23.24 15.32
N LYS A 467 -27.46 23.46 16.24
CA LYS A 467 -26.10 22.88 16.16
C LYS A 467 -26.00 21.50 16.80
N TYR A 468 -26.73 21.25 17.87
CA TYR A 468 -26.67 20.02 18.68
C TYR A 468 -28.04 19.32 18.83
N GLY A 469 -29.05 19.74 18.05
CA GLY A 469 -30.41 19.21 18.13
C GLY A 469 -30.54 17.72 17.80
N ASP A 470 -29.59 17.15 17.07
CA ASP A 470 -29.52 15.71 16.79
C ASP A 470 -29.21 14.88 18.05
N PHE A 471 -28.62 15.47 19.09
CA PHE A 471 -28.36 14.84 20.38
C PHE A 471 -29.28 15.34 21.50
N LEU A 472 -29.58 16.64 21.49
CA LEU A 472 -30.37 17.29 22.53
C LEU A 472 -31.88 17.09 22.34
N ALA A 473 -32.36 17.06 21.09
CA ALA A 473 -33.75 16.86 20.72
C ALA A 473 -33.92 15.86 19.54
N PRO A 474 -33.36 14.63 19.64
CA PRO A 474 -33.43 13.64 18.57
C PRO A 474 -34.87 13.21 18.32
N ASP A 475 -35.19 12.76 17.10
CA ASP A 475 -36.52 12.24 16.70
C ASP A 475 -37.03 11.05 17.56
N GLY A 476 -36.14 10.44 18.34
CA GLY A 476 -36.48 9.43 19.34
C GLY A 476 -35.37 9.26 20.37
N PHE A 477 -35.75 8.80 21.56
CA PHE A 477 -34.85 8.55 22.68
C PHE A 477 -35.11 7.18 23.31
N TYR A 478 -34.21 6.74 24.18
CA TYR A 478 -34.38 5.51 24.94
C TYR A 478 -34.81 5.85 26.37
N THR A 479 -35.81 5.14 26.89
CA THR A 479 -36.17 5.25 28.31
C THR A 479 -35.09 4.69 29.21
N GLU A 480 -35.20 4.94 30.53
CA GLU A 480 -34.33 4.34 31.56
C GLU A 480 -34.25 2.80 31.49
N GLU A 481 -35.26 2.16 30.90
CA GLU A 481 -35.34 0.71 30.67
C GLU A 481 -34.71 0.27 29.32
N GLY A 482 -34.10 1.20 28.59
CA GLY A 482 -33.43 0.99 27.30
C GLY A 482 -34.40 0.78 26.11
N ARG A 483 -35.67 1.18 26.21
CA ARG A 483 -36.66 1.02 25.14
C ARG A 483 -36.78 2.30 24.32
N SER A 484 -36.72 2.18 22.99
CA SER A 484 -36.83 3.31 22.08
C SER A 484 -38.26 3.88 22.06
N GLN A 485 -38.36 5.20 22.20
CA GLN A 485 -39.59 5.99 22.11
C GLN A 485 -39.40 7.16 21.14
N PRO A 486 -40.43 7.52 20.35
CA PRO A 486 -40.37 8.67 19.45
C PRO A 486 -40.54 9.99 20.19
N ASN A 487 -39.73 10.99 19.85
CA ASN A 487 -39.75 12.35 20.42
C ASN A 487 -40.42 13.33 19.44
N VAL A 488 -41.72 13.14 19.22
CA VAL A 488 -42.49 13.91 18.23
C VAL A 488 -42.62 15.41 18.54
N SER A 489 -42.33 15.83 19.78
CA SER A 489 -42.37 17.22 20.22
C SER A 489 -41.05 17.98 19.99
N GLY A 490 -39.94 17.29 19.66
CA GLY A 490 -38.61 17.90 19.54
C GLY A 490 -38.14 18.57 20.83
N GLN A 491 -38.64 18.09 21.98
CA GLN A 491 -38.27 18.62 23.28
C GLN A 491 -36.98 17.96 23.78
N LEU A 492 -36.25 18.68 24.63
CA LEU A 492 -35.01 18.19 25.23
C LEU A 492 -35.27 16.89 26.00
N VAL A 493 -34.51 15.86 25.66
CA VAL A 493 -34.70 14.51 26.19
C VAL A 493 -34.17 14.38 27.61
N ASP A 494 -33.09 15.09 27.93
CA ASP A 494 -32.53 15.29 29.28
C ASP A 494 -31.55 16.48 29.25
N GLY A 495 -31.56 17.31 30.29
CA GLY A 495 -30.63 18.45 30.46
C GLY A 495 -31.33 19.81 30.60
N ASP A 496 -30.66 20.76 31.26
CA ASP A 496 -31.11 22.16 31.33
C ASP A 496 -30.66 22.88 30.04
N PRO A 497 -31.55 23.56 29.28
CA PRO A 497 -31.15 24.34 28.10
C PRO A 497 -30.12 25.43 28.42
N GLU A 498 -30.02 25.87 29.68
CA GLU A 498 -29.02 26.85 30.13
C GLU A 498 -27.69 26.21 30.59
N GLU A 499 -27.50 24.89 30.49
CA GLU A 499 -26.18 24.29 30.72
C GLU A 499 -25.17 24.80 29.70
N ASN A 500 -23.98 25.21 30.17
CA ASN A 500 -22.94 25.73 29.30
C ASN A 500 -22.27 24.58 28.53
N TYR A 501 -22.69 24.37 27.28
CA TYR A 501 -22.12 23.36 26.40
C TYR A 501 -20.79 23.79 25.75
N ASP A 502 -20.34 25.04 25.95
CA ASP A 502 -19.06 25.54 25.42
C ASP A 502 -17.86 24.75 25.97
N ASP A 503 -17.92 24.26 27.21
CA ASP A 503 -16.88 23.41 27.81
C ASP A 503 -16.78 22.01 27.14
N CYS A 504 -17.87 21.58 26.50
CA CYS A 504 -17.94 20.32 25.76
C CYS A 504 -17.71 20.51 24.25
N GLU A 505 -17.78 21.76 23.77
CA GLU A 505 -17.43 22.11 22.42
C GLU A 505 -15.92 21.90 22.26
N LEU A 506 -15.54 21.00 21.34
CA LEU A 506 -14.16 20.87 20.91
C LEU A 506 -13.81 22.10 20.06
N ASP A 507 -13.67 23.25 20.72
CA ASP A 507 -13.02 24.44 20.17
C ASP A 507 -11.52 24.32 20.48
N PRO A 508 -10.69 24.00 19.48
CA PRO A 508 -9.26 23.91 19.72
C PRO A 508 -8.62 25.32 19.86
N TYR A 509 -9.40 26.44 19.83
CA TYR A 509 -8.96 27.85 19.77
C TYR A 509 -9.62 28.84 20.71
N ALA A 510 -10.30 28.38 21.75
CA ALA A 510 -10.70 29.29 22.82
C ALA A 510 -9.45 29.83 23.52
N TYR A 511 -8.94 31.00 23.10
CA TYR A 511 -7.95 31.77 23.86
C TYR A 511 -8.27 33.26 23.82
N ASP A 512 -8.49 33.80 25.02
CA ASP A 512 -8.41 35.22 25.32
C ASP A 512 -6.95 35.71 25.24
N LEU A 513 -6.76 36.89 24.65
CA LEU A 513 -5.49 37.50 24.24
C LEU A 513 -4.67 38.06 25.41
N ASP A 514 -4.28 37.25 26.40
CA ASP A 514 -3.40 37.70 27.48
C ASP A 514 -2.26 36.70 27.79
N ASP A 515 -1.55 36.22 26.76
CA ASP A 515 -0.80 34.96 26.92
C ASP A 515 0.71 34.93 26.57
N ARG A 516 1.55 35.01 27.61
CA ARG A 516 2.94 34.49 27.61
C ARG A 516 3.16 33.36 28.61
N THR A 517 2.15 32.99 29.39
CA THR A 517 2.29 32.05 30.52
C THR A 517 1.63 30.70 30.21
N GLU A 518 0.53 30.70 29.46
CA GLU A 518 -0.19 29.53 28.94
C GLU A 518 0.52 28.91 27.73
N ALA A 519 1.20 29.69 26.87
CA ALA A 519 2.13 29.14 25.87
C ALA A 519 3.25 28.27 26.49
N ASP A 520 3.72 28.60 27.70
CA ASP A 520 4.68 27.79 28.47
C ASP A 520 4.05 26.49 28.99
N ILE A 521 2.76 26.52 29.35
CA ILE A 521 1.98 25.37 29.83
C ILE A 521 1.68 24.42 28.66
N SER A 522 1.27 24.95 27.51
CA SER A 522 1.01 24.21 26.26
C SER A 522 2.26 23.46 25.77
N ILE A 523 3.42 24.12 25.73
CA ILE A 523 4.68 23.47 25.30
C ILE A 523 5.09 22.34 26.26
N MET A 524 4.87 22.52 27.56
CA MET A 524 5.18 21.48 28.55
C MET A 524 4.28 20.25 28.38
N GLN A 525 2.97 20.43 28.22
CA GLN A 525 2.02 19.34 28.03
C GLN A 525 2.34 18.49 26.80
N GLU A 526 2.73 19.13 25.69
CA GLU A 526 3.14 18.43 24.48
C GLU A 526 4.45 17.65 24.66
N ILE A 527 5.43 18.24 25.34
CA ILE A 527 6.68 17.55 25.69
C ILE A 527 6.38 16.31 26.55
N GLU A 528 5.48 16.44 27.52
CA GLU A 528 5.04 15.33 28.36
C GLU A 528 4.36 14.24 27.52
N SER A 529 3.48 14.62 26.57
CA SER A 529 2.83 13.70 25.63
C SER A 529 3.85 12.96 24.74
N ILE A 530 4.84 13.67 24.18
CA ILE A 530 5.92 13.08 23.39
C ILE A 530 6.72 12.09 24.23
N PHE A 531 7.08 12.46 25.46
CA PHE A 531 7.82 11.56 26.36
C PHE A 531 6.98 10.35 26.77
N ALA A 532 5.70 10.54 27.08
CA ALA A 532 4.78 9.46 27.42
C ALA A 532 4.68 8.46 26.25
N SER A 533 4.58 8.96 25.02
CA SER A 533 4.60 8.14 23.80
C SER A 533 5.92 7.37 23.63
N LEU A 534 7.06 8.04 23.83
CA LEU A 534 8.39 7.41 23.75
C LEU A 534 8.58 6.31 24.81
N ILE A 535 8.11 6.52 26.03
CA ILE A 535 8.16 5.55 27.13
C ILE A 535 7.24 4.37 26.83
N THR A 536 5.98 4.63 26.44
CA THR A 536 4.98 3.60 26.12
C THR A 536 5.44 2.70 24.96
N GLN A 537 6.11 3.27 23.96
CA GLN A 537 6.68 2.49 22.86
C GLN A 537 7.97 1.75 23.22
N GLY A 538 8.50 1.92 24.43
CA GLY A 538 9.76 1.33 24.91
C GLY A 538 11.02 1.97 24.31
N LEU A 539 10.88 3.10 23.62
CA LEU A 539 11.96 3.83 22.96
C LEU A 539 12.79 4.66 23.95
N MET A 540 12.22 4.96 25.11
CA MET A 540 12.86 5.52 26.30
C MET A 540 12.50 4.67 27.53
N GLY A 541 13.43 4.52 28.47
CA GLY A 541 13.24 3.79 29.71
C GLY A 541 13.20 4.73 30.91
N GLY A 542 12.04 4.87 31.55
CA GLY A 542 11.89 5.74 32.71
C GLY A 542 10.45 6.07 33.03
N TYR A 543 10.26 7.00 33.96
CA TYR A 543 8.95 7.50 34.38
C TYR A 543 8.91 9.02 34.31
N LEU A 544 7.74 9.55 34.01
CA LEU A 544 7.44 10.99 34.08
C LEU A 544 6.82 11.30 35.44
N LEU A 545 7.30 12.38 36.06
CA LEU A 545 6.67 12.99 37.21
C LEU A 545 5.98 14.27 36.75
N HIS A 546 4.66 14.36 36.93
CA HIS A 546 3.84 15.48 36.45
C HIS A 546 3.86 16.68 37.42
N ARG A 547 3.75 16.44 38.74
CA ARG A 547 3.78 17.52 39.76
C ARG A 547 5.09 18.30 39.79
N GLU A 548 6.20 17.61 39.55
CA GLU A 548 7.51 18.23 39.29
C GLU A 548 7.98 17.72 37.93
N PRO A 549 7.89 18.51 36.84
CA PRO A 549 8.03 18.02 35.46
C PRO A 549 9.44 17.48 35.22
N ARG A 550 9.60 16.18 35.48
CA ARG A 550 10.88 15.47 35.50
C ARG A 550 10.73 14.12 34.85
N PHE A 551 11.72 13.78 34.03
CA PHE A 551 11.91 12.44 33.51
C PHE A 551 12.98 11.73 34.34
N ALA A 552 12.62 10.63 35.01
CA ALA A 552 13.51 9.84 35.85
C ALA A 552 13.86 8.49 35.20
N VAL A 553 15.14 8.11 35.24
CA VAL A 553 15.66 6.86 34.68
C VAL A 553 16.11 5.92 35.82
N PRO A 554 15.19 5.16 36.44
CA PRO A 554 15.57 4.18 37.45
C PRO A 554 16.30 2.99 36.82
N GLY A 555 17.06 2.23 37.61
CA GLY A 555 17.79 1.05 37.12
C GLY A 555 19.02 1.37 36.26
N ALA A 556 19.39 2.65 36.12
CA ALA A 556 20.60 3.11 35.44
C ALA A 556 21.91 2.49 36.01
N LYS A 557 21.87 1.95 37.22
CA LYS A 557 22.99 1.33 37.92
C LYS A 557 23.39 -0.05 37.36
N ILE A 558 22.45 -0.78 36.73
CA ILE A 558 22.66 -2.17 36.27
C ILE A 558 23.18 -2.23 34.83
N LYS A 559 22.60 -1.44 33.92
CA LYS A 559 22.95 -1.43 32.48
C LYS A 559 23.67 -0.16 32.03
N GLY A 560 23.93 0.78 32.94
CA GLY A 560 24.42 2.12 32.64
C GLY A 560 23.30 3.10 32.31
N ILE A 561 23.57 4.39 32.51
CA ILE A 561 22.56 5.46 32.43
C ILE A 561 21.93 5.56 31.03
N LEU A 562 22.74 5.62 29.99
CA LEU A 562 22.25 5.79 28.62
C LEU A 562 21.57 4.54 28.05
N PRO A 563 22.10 3.31 28.21
CA PRO A 563 21.41 2.11 27.75
C PRO A 563 20.09 1.85 28.48
N THR A 564 19.98 2.20 29.77
CA THR A 564 18.72 2.09 30.52
C THR A 564 17.71 3.16 30.10
N GLY A 565 18.13 4.42 29.98
CA GLY A 565 17.22 5.53 29.63
C GLY A 565 16.85 5.61 28.16
N PHE A 566 17.76 5.20 27.27
CA PHE A 566 17.64 5.31 25.82
C PHE A 566 18.10 3.99 25.15
N PRO A 567 17.32 2.90 25.30
CA PRO A 567 17.67 1.59 24.76
C PRO A 567 17.80 1.60 23.24
N ASN A 568 18.52 0.64 22.65
CA ASN A 568 18.70 0.58 21.20
C ASN A 568 17.35 0.42 20.47
N VAL A 569 17.02 1.37 19.59
CA VAL A 569 15.72 1.44 18.89
C VAL A 569 15.38 0.14 18.17
N TRP A 570 16.32 -0.39 17.37
CA TRP A 570 16.09 -1.63 16.62
C TRP A 570 15.85 -2.82 17.55
N GLN A 571 16.66 -2.97 18.59
CA GLN A 571 16.51 -4.09 19.52
C GLN A 571 15.18 -4.03 20.26
N THR A 572 14.75 -2.84 20.70
CA THR A 572 13.43 -2.63 21.32
C THR A 572 12.31 -3.03 20.36
N ILE A 573 12.29 -2.48 19.15
CA ILE A 573 11.22 -2.75 18.19
C ILE A 573 11.25 -4.22 17.76
N SER A 574 12.42 -4.74 17.41
CA SER A 574 12.57 -6.13 16.97
C SER A 574 12.16 -7.12 18.07
N ALA A 575 12.48 -6.88 19.33
CA ALA A 575 12.07 -7.77 20.42
C ALA A 575 10.54 -7.85 20.51
N ARG A 576 9.86 -6.70 20.45
CA ARG A 576 8.40 -6.62 20.48
C ARG A 576 7.73 -7.28 19.28
N GLU A 577 8.24 -7.03 18.08
CA GLU A 577 7.60 -7.49 16.83
C GLU A 577 8.01 -8.93 16.45
N SER A 578 9.11 -9.46 16.96
CA SER A 578 9.62 -10.79 16.59
C SER A 578 8.84 -11.99 17.15
N HIS A 579 7.89 -11.76 18.05
CA HIS A 579 7.05 -12.82 18.62
C HIS A 579 6.22 -13.55 17.56
N ASP A 580 5.86 -12.86 16.48
CA ASP A 580 5.24 -13.45 15.30
C ASP A 580 6.10 -13.19 14.06
N SER A 581 6.98 -14.14 13.74
CA SER A 581 7.79 -14.07 12.52
C SER A 581 6.99 -14.41 11.25
N SER A 582 5.70 -14.70 11.37
CA SER A 582 4.85 -14.96 10.21
C SER A 582 4.66 -13.66 9.42
N VAL A 583 4.75 -13.77 8.10
CA VAL A 583 4.50 -12.65 7.19
C VAL A 583 3.17 -12.94 6.52
N PRO A 584 2.10 -12.17 6.81
CA PRO A 584 0.82 -12.32 6.12
C PRO A 584 1.00 -12.28 4.61
N GLY A 585 0.34 -13.15 3.86
CA GLY A 585 0.56 -13.28 2.40
C GLY A 585 1.69 -14.22 2.01
N TRP A 586 2.65 -14.54 2.89
CA TRP A 586 3.77 -15.41 2.54
C TRP A 586 3.53 -16.85 2.97
N VAL A 587 3.10 -17.70 2.02
CA VAL A 587 2.97 -19.14 2.25
C VAL A 587 4.34 -19.80 2.37
N GLN A 588 4.68 -20.27 3.55
CA GLN A 588 5.89 -21.03 3.84
C GLN A 588 5.60 -22.54 3.86
N PRO A 589 6.59 -23.40 3.54
CA PRO A 589 6.45 -24.84 3.75
C PRO A 589 6.16 -25.10 5.23
N ARG A 590 5.20 -25.99 5.52
CA ARG A 590 5.02 -26.46 6.90
C ARG A 590 6.33 -27.10 7.35
N ALA A 591 6.87 -26.64 8.48
CA ALA A 591 7.95 -27.37 9.13
C ALA A 591 7.48 -28.82 9.37
N PRO A 592 8.32 -29.84 9.17
CA PRO A 592 7.96 -31.19 9.52
C PRO A 592 7.68 -31.22 11.02
N THR A 593 6.41 -31.33 11.39
CA THR A 593 6.01 -31.65 12.75
C THR A 593 6.56 -33.04 13.03
N ILE A 594 7.58 -33.11 13.89
CA ILE A 594 8.02 -34.36 14.48
C ILE A 594 6.83 -34.86 15.31
N GLY A 595 6.09 -35.82 14.75
CA GLY A 595 4.97 -36.51 15.40
C GLY A 595 3.60 -35.86 15.18
N ALA A 596 2.85 -36.37 14.20
CA ALA A 596 1.41 -36.64 14.32
C ALA A 596 0.91 -37.21 12.99
N ALA A 597 0.98 -38.54 12.86
CA ALA A 597 -0.04 -39.26 12.12
C ALA A 597 -1.34 -39.19 12.94
N GLY A 598 -2.48 -38.93 12.29
CA GLY A 598 -3.79 -39.01 12.91
C GLY A 598 -4.46 -37.66 13.14
N GLY A 599 -5.67 -37.52 12.62
CA GLY A 599 -6.45 -36.29 12.60
C GLY A 599 -6.87 -35.75 13.97
N GLY A 600 -7.33 -34.50 13.94
CA GLY A 600 -7.84 -33.77 15.10
C GLY A 600 -7.27 -32.36 15.14
N ARG A 601 -8.09 -31.36 14.80
CA ARG A 601 -7.73 -29.95 14.90
C ARG A 601 -7.68 -29.57 16.39
N VAL A 602 -6.51 -29.72 17.03
CA VAL A 602 -6.30 -29.24 18.40
C VAL A 602 -5.92 -27.75 18.33
N VAL A 603 -6.84 -26.89 18.77
CA VAL A 603 -6.59 -25.45 18.93
C VAL A 603 -5.84 -25.25 20.25
N ASN A 604 -4.61 -24.72 20.17
CA ASN A 604 -3.81 -24.42 21.35
C ASN A 604 -4.28 -23.08 21.95
N LEU A 605 -5.08 -23.15 23.03
CA LEU A 605 -5.63 -21.99 23.75
C LEU A 605 -4.70 -21.51 24.87
N ALA A 606 -3.42 -21.27 24.58
CA ALA A 606 -2.43 -20.82 25.56
C ALA A 606 -2.61 -19.34 26.03
N GLY A 607 -3.82 -18.76 25.89
CA GLY A 607 -4.08 -17.37 26.26
C GLY A 607 -5.54 -17.01 26.52
N ALA A 608 -6.47 -17.98 26.59
CA ALA A 608 -7.85 -17.68 26.95
C ALA A 608 -7.98 -17.47 28.46
N ARG A 609 -8.26 -16.25 28.91
CA ARG A 609 -8.67 -15.99 30.30
C ARG A 609 -10.13 -16.45 30.49
N PRO A 610 -10.46 -17.15 31.59
CA PRO A 610 -11.84 -17.51 31.89
C PRO A 610 -12.67 -16.25 32.19
N VAL A 611 -13.83 -16.15 31.56
CA VAL A 611 -14.85 -15.15 31.85
C VAL A 611 -15.73 -15.68 32.99
N GLY A 612 -15.73 -14.98 34.11
CA GLY A 612 -16.74 -15.08 35.17
C GLY A 612 -16.54 -16.20 36.19
N LEU A 613 -16.25 -15.81 37.44
CA LEU A 613 -16.91 -16.36 38.62
C LEU A 613 -16.70 -15.38 39.80
N GLN A 614 -17.84 -14.75 40.15
CA GLN A 614 -18.19 -13.87 41.27
C GLN A 614 -17.64 -12.44 41.29
#